data_AF-X0WMJ4-F1
#
_entry.id   AF-X0WMJ4-F1
#
_cell.length_a   1.000
_cell.length_b   1.000
_cell.length_c   1.000
_cell.angle_alpha   90.00
_cell.angle_beta   90.00
_cell.angle_gamma   90.00
#
_symmetry.space_group_name_H-M   'P 1'
#
loop_
_entity.id
_entity.type
_entity.pdbx_description
1 polymer ?
#
loop_
_entity_poly.entity_id
_entity_poly.type
_entity_poly.pdbx_seq_one_letter_code
_entity_poly.pdbx_strand_id
1 'polypeptide(L)' 'SLARKNLDWKEQLKLCLDPTRAGKARAQHDTSGAGCSMCGQYCAMELVASYLGTSPGRC' A
#
# COMPACT_ATOMS: atom_id res chain seq x y z
N SER A 1 2.51 -3.40 11.71
CA SER A 1 2.41 -2.80 10.37
C SER A 1 1.06 -3.09 9.69
N LEU A 2 -0.06 -2.81 10.37
CA LEU A 2 -1.41 -3.15 9.87
C LEU A 2 -1.87 -2.26 8.71
N ALA A 3 -1.63 -0.95 8.78
CA ALA A 3 -1.98 -0.01 7.72
C ALA A 3 -1.36 -0.40 6.36
N ARG A 4 -0.07 -0.80 6.36
CA ARG A 4 0.61 -1.27 5.16
C ARG A 4 0.00 -2.56 4.59
N LYS A 5 -0.32 -3.53 5.45
CA LYS A 5 -0.95 -4.79 5.03
C LYS A 5 -2.32 -4.55 4.39
N ASN A 6 -3.06 -3.59 4.94
CA ASN A 6 -4.38 -3.19 4.45
C ASN A 6 -4.33 -2.29 3.22
N LEU A 7 -3.13 -1.93 2.73
CA LEU A 7 -2.93 -0.92 1.69
C LEU A 7 -3.54 0.45 2.05
N ASP A 8 -3.68 0.74 3.35
CA ASP A 8 -4.13 2.03 3.87
C ASP A 8 -2.94 2.99 3.96
N TRP A 9 -2.69 3.64 2.83
CA TRP A 9 -1.59 4.58 2.70
C TRP A 9 -1.80 5.86 3.49
N LYS A 10 -3.06 6.28 3.73
CA LYS A 10 -3.35 7.48 4.50
C LYS A 10 -2.96 7.26 5.97
N GLU A 11 -3.37 6.15 6.56
CA GLU A 11 -3.01 5.82 7.93
C GLU A 11 -1.51 5.46 8.04
N GLN A 12 -0.93 4.81 7.03
CA GLN A 12 0.51 4.53 7.00
C GLN A 12 1.34 5.83 7.02
N LEU A 13 0.92 6.86 6.27
CA LEU A 13 1.61 8.15 6.26
C LEU A 13 1.46 8.89 7.61
N LYS A 14 0.28 8.83 8.22
CA LYS A 14 0.01 9.44 9.53
C LYS A 14 0.85 8.81 10.64
N LEU A 15 1.05 7.49 10.60
CA LEU A 15 1.85 6.74 11.57
C LEU A 15 3.36 6.77 11.27
N CYS A 16 3.77 7.32 10.13
CA CYS A 16 5.16 7.39 9.73
C CYS A 16 5.91 8.44 10.57
N LEU A 17 7.19 8.17 10.86
CA LEU A 17 8.06 9.10 11.60
C LEU A 17 8.22 10.46 10.90
N ASP A 18 8.31 10.46 9.57
CA ASP A 18 8.32 11.65 8.73
C ASP A 18 7.25 11.52 7.63
N PRO A 19 6.02 12.00 7.90
CA PRO A 19 4.91 11.94 6.95
C PRO A 19 5.19 12.70 5.65
N THR A 20 5.96 13.79 5.73
CA THR A 20 6.26 14.65 4.58
C THR A 20 7.17 13.93 3.59
N ARG A 21 8.27 13.33 4.09
CA ARG A 21 9.19 12.54 3.27
C ARG A 21 8.49 11.31 2.70
N ALA A 22 7.71 10.59 3.51
CA ALA A 22 6.99 9.41 3.06
C ALA A 22 5.94 9.75 2.00
N GLY A 23 5.24 10.87 2.14
CA GLY A 23 4.27 11.37 1.16
C GLY A 23 4.92 11.73 -0.17
N LYS A 24 6.05 12.46 -0.13
CA LYS A 24 6.85 12.76 -1.33
C LYS A 24 7.33 11.51 -2.04
N ALA A 25 7.90 10.55 -1.31
CA ALA A 25 8.38 9.30 -1.88
C ALA A 25 7.26 8.49 -2.57
N ARG A 26 6.04 8.50 -2.01
CA ARG A 26 4.90 7.83 -2.64
C ARG A 26 4.39 8.60 -3.86
N ALA A 27 4.35 9.93 -3.81
CA ALA A 27 3.93 10.75 -4.94
C ALA A 27 4.92 10.75 -6.12
N GLN A 28 6.20 10.45 -5.87
CA GLN A 28 7.23 10.36 -6.91
C GLN A 28 7.02 9.19 -7.88
N HIS A 29 6.25 8.19 -7.49
CA HIS A 29 5.98 7.03 -8.31
C HIS A 29 4.48 6.98 -8.59
N ASP A 30 4.11 7.00 -9.86
CA ASP A 30 2.72 6.89 -10.27
C ASP A 30 2.23 5.44 -10.06
N THR A 31 1.87 5.13 -8.82
CA THR A 31 1.16 3.90 -8.50
C THR A 31 -0.31 4.16 -8.79
N SER A 32 -0.72 3.96 -10.04
CA SER A 32 -2.11 4.06 -10.46
C SER A 32 -3.04 3.01 -9.80
N GLY A 33 -2.52 2.19 -8.88
CA GLY A 33 -3.22 1.10 -8.20
C GLY A 33 -3.01 1.11 -6.67
N ALA A 34 -3.57 0.12 -5.98
CA ALA A 34 -3.52 0.02 -4.52
C ALA A 34 -2.12 -0.35 -3.97
N GLY A 35 -1.23 -0.84 -4.83
CA GLY A 35 0.13 -1.26 -4.49
C GLY A 35 1.10 -0.14 -4.12
N CYS A 36 2.30 -0.56 -3.72
CA CYS A 36 3.42 0.34 -3.47
C CYS A 36 4.17 0.69 -4.76
N SER A 37 5.12 1.62 -4.67
CA SER A 37 5.98 2.02 -5.80
C SER A 37 6.87 0.93 -6.35
N MET A 38 7.06 -0.19 -5.64
CA MET A 38 7.86 -1.31 -6.13
C MET A 38 7.07 -2.25 -7.04
N CYS A 39 5.87 -2.65 -6.61
CA CYS A 39 5.06 -3.64 -7.34
C CYS A 39 4.02 -2.98 -8.26
N GLY A 40 3.61 -1.74 -7.98
CA GLY A 40 2.59 -1.01 -8.73
C GLY A 40 1.29 -1.79 -8.84
N GLN A 41 0.84 -2.00 -10.08
CA GLN A 41 -0.38 -2.74 -10.45
C GLN A 41 -0.32 -4.23 -10.13
N TYR A 42 0.88 -4.79 -9.91
CA TYR A 42 1.09 -6.20 -9.62
C TYR A 42 1.36 -6.44 -8.14
N CYS A 43 0.62 -5.75 -7.27
CA CYS A 43 0.79 -5.88 -5.83
C CYS A 43 0.47 -7.31 -5.38
N ALA A 44 1.46 -8.00 -4.81
CA ALA A 44 1.31 -9.38 -4.35
C ALA A 44 0.17 -9.55 -3.33
N MET A 45 0.02 -8.60 -2.40
CA MET A 45 -1.04 -8.64 -1.38
C MET A 45 -2.44 -8.51 -2.00
N GLU A 46 -2.58 -7.67 -3.01
CA GLU A 46 -3.83 -7.46 -3.74
C GLU A 46 -4.18 -8.67 -4.59
N LEU A 47 -3.19 -9.23 -5.30
CA LEU A 47 -3.36 -10.43 -6.13
C LEU A 47 -3.76 -11.65 -5.30
N VAL A 48 -3.08 -11.90 -4.18
CA VAL A 48 -3.38 -13.03 -3.29
C VAL A 48 -4.75 -12.86 -2.65
N ALA A 49 -5.09 -11.66 -2.19
CA ALA A 49 -6.41 -11.38 -1.64
C ALA A 49 -7.52 -11.61 -2.67
N SER A 50 -7.32 -11.13 -3.90
CA SER A 50 -8.26 -11.34 -5.01
C SER A 50 -8.43 -12.82 -5.34
N TYR A 51 -7.34 -13.58 -5.39
CA TYR A 51 -7.37 -15.03 -5.65
C TYR A 51 -8.11 -15.81 -4.55
N LEU A 52 -7.91 -15.42 -3.29
CA LEU A 52 -8.57 -16.04 -2.14
C LEU A 52 -10.00 -15.52 -1.90
N GLY A 53 -10.47 -14.53 -2.67
CA GLY A 53 -11.76 -13.86 -2.43
C GLY A 53 -11.82 -13.10 -1.10
N THR A 54 -10.67 -12.64 -0.60
CA THR A 54 -10.53 -11.90 0.66
C THR A 54 -10.03 -10.47 0.43
N SER A 55 -9.83 -9.72 1.51
CA SER A 55 -9.23 -8.38 1.46
C SER A 55 -7.73 -8.43 1.83
N PRO A 56 -6.84 -7.57 1.29
CA PRO A 56 -5.38 -7.57 1.52
C PRO A 56 -4.93 -7.59 3.00
N GLY A 57 -5.78 -7.09 3.92
CA GLY A 57 -5.52 -7.14 5.36
C GLY A 57 -5.75 -8.49 6.04
N ARG A 58 -6.57 -9.36 5.44
CA ARG A 58 -7.07 -10.60 6.03
C ARG A 58 -6.44 -11.87 5.44
N CYS A 59 -5.69 -11.75 4.35
CA CYS A 59 -4.87 -12.83 3.79
C CYS A 59 -3.57 -13.05 4.59
#